data_AF-A0A968HRG2-F1
#
_entry.id   AF-A0A968HRG2-F1
#
_cell.length_a   1.000
_cell.length_b   1.000
_cell.length_c   1.000
_cell.angle_alpha   90.00
_cell.angle_beta   90.00
_cell.angle_gamma   90.00
#
_symmetry.space_group_name_H-M   'P 1'
#
loop_
_entity.id
_entity.type
_entity.pdbx_description
1 polymer ?
#
loop_
_entity_poly.entity_id
_entity_poly.type
_entity_poly.pdbx_seq_one_letter_code
_entity_poly.pdbx_strand_id
1 'polypeptide(L)'
;MSARCCSPRPRRRTSTGRPPASPRTSPRSPSGRPTARRSSARSPAANVVNSYGGTPAATGIQTAYEHLQSLPPDVPRAMILVTDGAANCSQSAQTNQELFEVYDVALPSLVQTANGNGVKTYVVGIDIVNMVTNDGIGGDPNNINPFQKLNEVAQLGGTGSFFNSQDQAELAAALDAVIDSVKTCVIPLDEEPVFPNFTKVFVSGTEWPKVMNCGSEDGWVYVNPMGPYDAIQLCGAACDALKQAEQADVEYHCDPG
;
A
#
# COMPACT_ATOMS: atom_id res chain seq x y z
N MET A 1 -54.24 9.92 -5.16
CA MET A 1 -53.20 9.39 -6.07
C MET A 1 -52.65 8.13 -5.46
N SER A 2 -52.60 7.06 -6.27
CA SER A 2 -52.43 5.65 -5.88
C SER A 2 -51.21 5.35 -5.02
N ALA A 3 -51.45 4.78 -3.84
CA ALA A 3 -50.50 3.89 -3.19
C ALA A 3 -50.62 2.50 -3.84
N ARG A 4 -49.52 2.00 -4.44
CA ARG A 4 -49.38 0.59 -4.84
C ARG A 4 -48.08 0.02 -4.26
N CYS A 5 -48.27 -0.76 -3.20
CA CYS A 5 -47.63 -2.04 -2.88
C CYS A 5 -46.09 -2.16 -2.92
N CYS A 6 -45.49 -2.34 -1.74
CA CYS A 6 -44.74 -3.57 -1.44
C CYS A 6 -45.18 -4.08 -0.06
N SER A 7 -45.63 -5.33 0.00
CA SER A 7 -46.32 -5.95 1.14
C SER A 7 -45.37 -6.90 1.89
N PRO A 8 -45.37 -6.95 3.24
CA PRO A 8 -44.66 -7.97 4.00
C PRO A 8 -45.49 -9.26 4.06
N ARG A 9 -44.93 -10.39 3.60
CA ARG A 9 -45.58 -11.70 3.77
C ARG A 9 -45.52 -12.17 5.23
N PRO A 10 -46.63 -12.65 5.83
CA PRO A 10 -46.62 -13.24 7.17
C PRO A 10 -46.03 -14.66 7.16
N ARG A 11 -45.30 -14.99 8.23
CA ARG A 11 -44.76 -16.33 8.50
C ARG A 11 -45.90 -17.34 8.64
N ARG A 12 -45.97 -18.32 7.72
CA ARG A 12 -46.81 -19.51 7.86
C ARG A 12 -45.91 -20.72 8.13
N ARG A 13 -45.94 -21.24 9.36
CA ARG A 13 -45.42 -22.58 9.67
C ARG A 13 -46.42 -23.61 9.14
N THR A 14 -46.04 -24.35 8.10
CA THR A 14 -46.60 -25.67 7.81
C THR A 14 -45.47 -26.56 7.33
N SER A 15 -45.41 -27.76 7.93
CA SER A 15 -44.43 -28.81 7.72
C SER A 15 -44.44 -29.36 6.29
N THR A 16 -43.35 -30.07 6.00
CA THR A 16 -43.11 -31.01 4.89
C THR A 16 -42.58 -30.41 3.57
N GLY A 17 -41.47 -30.97 3.09
CA GLY A 17 -41.08 -30.93 1.68
C GLY A 17 -40.04 -29.89 1.29
N ARG A 18 -38.79 -30.34 1.20
CA ARG A 18 -37.61 -29.75 0.53
C ARG A 18 -37.91 -28.73 -0.59
N PRO A 19 -37.34 -27.51 -0.58
CA PRO A 19 -37.29 -26.65 -1.75
C PRO A 19 -35.92 -26.74 -2.48
N PRO A 20 -35.91 -26.61 -3.82
CA PRO A 20 -34.70 -26.43 -4.62
C PRO A 20 -34.19 -24.98 -4.60
N ALA A 21 -32.92 -24.82 -4.96
CA ALA A 21 -32.11 -23.61 -4.92
C ALA A 21 -32.55 -22.47 -5.86
N SER A 22 -32.37 -21.22 -5.41
CA SER A 22 -32.22 -20.01 -6.26
C SER A 22 -31.71 -18.81 -5.43
N PRO A 23 -31.13 -17.77 -6.08
CA PRO A 23 -29.77 -17.34 -5.77
C PRO A 23 -29.69 -16.08 -4.89
N ARG A 24 -28.66 -16.02 -4.03
CA ARG A 24 -28.18 -14.78 -3.41
C ARG A 24 -27.11 -14.18 -4.31
N THR A 25 -27.35 -13.00 -4.87
CA THR A 25 -26.30 -12.14 -5.42
C THR A 25 -26.03 -11.04 -4.40
N SER A 26 -25.01 -11.26 -3.57
CA SER A 26 -24.35 -10.22 -2.78
C SER A 26 -23.19 -9.70 -3.65
N PRO A 27 -23.05 -8.38 -3.89
CA PRO A 27 -21.90 -7.84 -4.57
C PRO A 27 -20.70 -7.93 -3.62
N ARG A 28 -19.71 -8.73 -4.01
CA ARG A 28 -18.39 -8.78 -3.38
C ARG A 28 -17.58 -7.64 -4.00
N SER A 29 -17.28 -6.59 -3.24
CA SER A 29 -16.29 -5.60 -3.66
C SER A 29 -14.90 -6.15 -3.32
N PRO A 30 -14.04 -6.46 -4.31
CA PRO A 30 -12.71 -6.98 -4.03
C PRO A 30 -11.76 -5.81 -3.76
N SER A 31 -11.28 -5.69 -2.52
CA SER A 31 -10.08 -4.92 -2.20
C SER A 31 -8.91 -5.52 -3.00
N GLY A 32 -8.51 -4.81 -4.07
CA GLY A 32 -7.52 -5.28 -5.02
C GLY A 32 -6.15 -5.43 -4.38
N ARG A 33 -5.62 -6.65 -4.34
CA ARG A 33 -4.21 -6.91 -4.03
C ARG A 33 -3.32 -6.19 -5.05
N PRO A 34 -2.27 -5.46 -4.64
CA PRO A 34 -1.30 -4.93 -5.58
C PRO A 34 -0.55 -6.10 -6.25
N THR A 35 -0.64 -6.19 -7.58
CA THR A 35 0.13 -7.15 -8.36
C THR A 35 1.58 -6.68 -8.46
N ALA A 36 2.48 -7.29 -7.68
CA ALA A 36 3.91 -7.11 -7.86
C ALA A 36 4.34 -7.75 -9.20
N ARG A 37 4.59 -6.94 -10.23
CA ARG A 37 5.13 -7.39 -11.51
C ARG A 37 6.66 -7.52 -11.38
N ARG A 38 7.17 -8.71 -11.72
CA ARG A 38 8.55 -9.16 -11.52
C ARG A 38 9.52 -8.38 -12.43
N SER A 39 10.26 -7.42 -11.87
CA SER A 39 11.43 -6.83 -12.52
C SER A 39 12.59 -7.82 -12.43
N SER A 40 12.81 -8.62 -13.48
CA SER A 40 13.92 -9.57 -13.52
C SER A 40 15.22 -8.80 -13.81
N ALA A 41 15.95 -8.42 -12.76
CA ALA A 41 17.38 -8.11 -12.91
C ALA A 41 18.10 -9.40 -13.36
N ARG A 42 18.98 -9.29 -14.36
CA ARG A 42 19.71 -10.42 -14.92
C ARG A 42 20.87 -10.77 -13.99
N SER A 43 20.71 -11.83 -13.19
CA SER A 43 21.81 -12.39 -12.39
C SER A 43 22.94 -12.88 -13.30
N PRO A 44 24.22 -12.66 -12.94
CA PRO A 44 25.35 -13.14 -13.73
C PRO A 44 25.47 -14.68 -13.68
N ALA A 45 26.14 -15.24 -14.69
CA ALA A 45 26.36 -16.68 -14.81
C ALA A 45 27.24 -17.23 -13.67
N ALA A 46 27.03 -18.49 -13.29
CA ALA A 46 27.60 -19.16 -12.11
C ALA A 46 29.14 -19.34 -12.08
N ASN A 47 29.91 -18.68 -12.96
CA ASN A 47 31.38 -18.81 -13.03
C ASN A 47 32.16 -17.51 -12.77
N VAL A 48 31.54 -16.47 -12.21
CA VAL A 48 32.26 -15.24 -11.84
C VAL A 48 33.06 -15.49 -10.56
N VAL A 49 34.38 -15.58 -10.68
CA VAL A 49 35.31 -15.73 -9.53
C VAL A 49 35.53 -14.43 -8.76
N ASN A 50 35.21 -13.29 -9.36
CA ASN A 50 35.10 -11.99 -8.68
C ASN A 50 33.75 -11.37 -9.06
N SER A 51 32.73 -11.61 -8.24
CA SER A 51 31.43 -10.94 -8.38
C SER A 51 31.49 -9.66 -7.55
N TYR A 52 31.98 -8.57 -8.15
CA TYR A 52 31.75 -7.22 -7.61
C TYR A 52 30.30 -6.88 -7.95
N GLY A 53 29.37 -7.32 -7.09
CA GLY A 53 27.97 -6.99 -7.22
C GLY A 53 27.79 -5.50 -6.98
N GLY A 54 27.12 -4.82 -7.90
CA GLY A 54 26.73 -3.43 -7.71
C GLY A 54 25.23 -3.32 -7.48
N THR A 55 24.83 -2.20 -6.90
CA THR A 55 23.49 -1.86 -6.43
C THR A 55 22.93 -0.70 -7.27
N PRO A 56 22.42 -0.95 -8.50
CA PRO A 56 21.84 0.05 -9.40
C PRO A 56 20.45 0.54 -8.94
N ALA A 57 20.33 0.92 -7.67
CA ALA A 57 19.06 1.26 -7.03
C ALA A 57 18.36 2.46 -7.68
N ALA A 58 19.11 3.47 -8.15
CA ALA A 58 18.52 4.63 -8.83
C ALA A 58 17.79 4.21 -10.12
N THR A 59 18.39 3.33 -10.92
CA THR A 59 17.77 2.82 -12.15
C THR A 59 16.54 1.95 -11.85
N GLY A 60 16.60 1.14 -10.80
CA GLY A 60 15.45 0.37 -10.32
C GLY A 60 14.27 1.26 -9.91
N ILE A 61 14.53 2.29 -9.11
CA ILE A 61 13.52 3.27 -8.69
C ILE A 61 12.97 4.06 -9.86
N GLN A 62 13.81 4.54 -10.78
CA GLN A 62 13.36 5.25 -11.97
C GLN A 62 12.38 4.40 -12.77
N THR A 63 12.72 3.14 -13.03
CA THR A 63 11.88 2.21 -13.79
C THR A 63 10.54 1.95 -13.08
N ALA A 64 10.57 1.74 -11.77
CA ALA A 64 9.36 1.55 -10.97
C ALA A 64 8.47 2.80 -11.00
N TYR A 65 9.07 3.97 -10.84
CA TYR A 65 8.37 5.24 -10.82
C TYR A 65 7.70 5.55 -12.16
N GLU A 66 8.41 5.40 -13.29
CA GLU A 66 7.84 5.54 -14.64
C GLU A 66 6.65 4.60 -14.86
N HIS A 67 6.77 3.36 -14.40
CA HIS A 67 5.66 2.41 -14.48
C HIS A 67 4.45 2.87 -13.67
N LEU A 68 4.66 3.32 -12.42
CA LEU A 68 3.56 3.84 -11.58
C LEU A 68 2.91 5.08 -12.20
N GLN A 69 3.67 5.95 -12.86
CA GLN A 69 3.14 7.10 -13.59
C GLN A 69 2.25 6.69 -14.78
N SER A 70 2.46 5.52 -15.37
CA SER A 70 1.63 5.01 -16.47
C SER A 70 0.25 4.48 -16.02
N LEU A 71 0.04 4.28 -14.72
CA LEU A 71 -1.23 3.80 -14.17
C LEU A 71 -2.25 4.95 -14.05
N PRO A 72 -3.57 4.66 -13.89
CA PRO A 72 -4.59 5.66 -13.59
C PRO A 72 -4.34 6.41 -12.27
N PRO A 73 -4.53 7.74 -12.21
CA PRO A 73 -4.14 8.60 -11.07
C PRO A 73 -4.87 8.30 -9.76
N ASP A 74 -6.03 7.66 -9.84
CA ASP A 74 -6.89 7.25 -8.74
C ASP A 74 -6.41 5.97 -8.03
N VAL A 75 -5.49 5.21 -8.63
CA VAL A 75 -4.89 4.03 -7.99
C VAL A 75 -3.82 4.48 -6.99
N PRO A 76 -3.90 4.09 -5.70
CA PRO A 76 -2.85 4.35 -4.72
C PRO A 76 -1.51 3.72 -5.15
N ARG A 77 -0.42 4.48 -4.99
CA ARG A 77 0.92 4.09 -5.45
C ARG A 77 1.95 4.22 -4.35
N ALA A 78 2.82 3.24 -4.26
CA ALA A 78 4.01 3.28 -3.42
C ALA A 78 5.14 2.49 -4.08
N MET A 79 6.37 2.80 -3.71
CA MET A 79 7.56 2.04 -4.07
C MET A 79 8.16 1.41 -2.81
N ILE A 80 8.69 0.20 -2.95
CA ILE A 80 9.46 -0.48 -1.91
C ILE A 80 10.85 -0.78 -2.48
N LEU A 81 11.88 -0.16 -1.89
CA LEU A 81 13.27 -0.46 -2.17
C LEU A 81 13.76 -1.47 -1.13
N VAL A 82 14.15 -2.66 -1.59
CA VAL A 82 14.83 -3.67 -0.75
C VAL A 82 16.26 -3.78 -1.26
N THR A 83 17.25 -3.55 -0.40
CA THR A 83 18.67 -3.50 -0.76
C THR A 83 19.56 -4.01 0.37
N ASP A 84 20.68 -4.62 0.03
CA ASP A 84 21.74 -5.09 0.94
C ASP A 84 22.97 -4.17 0.97
N GLY A 85 22.97 -3.12 0.14
CA GLY A 85 24.06 -2.15 0.07
C GLY A 85 23.59 -0.75 -0.29
N ALA A 86 24.53 0.19 -0.30
CA ALA A 86 24.28 1.56 -0.74
C ALA A 86 24.26 1.67 -2.27
N ALA A 87 23.56 2.68 -2.79
CA ALA A 87 23.40 2.85 -4.24
C ALA A 87 24.73 3.17 -4.93
N ASN A 88 25.03 2.43 -5.99
CA ASN A 88 26.09 2.71 -6.96
C ASN A 88 25.59 2.35 -8.36
N CYS A 89 26.50 2.05 -9.28
CA CYS A 89 26.18 1.73 -10.67
C CYS A 89 25.46 2.87 -11.40
N SER A 90 25.94 4.10 -11.17
CA SER A 90 25.39 5.29 -11.82
C SER A 90 25.54 5.20 -13.34
N GLN A 91 24.49 5.57 -14.08
CA GLN A 91 24.49 5.56 -15.54
C GLN A 91 25.48 6.57 -16.16
N SER A 92 25.92 7.56 -15.38
CA SER A 92 26.93 8.53 -15.80
C SER A 92 28.37 8.09 -15.54
N ALA A 93 28.59 6.97 -14.84
CA ALA A 93 29.94 6.48 -14.55
C ALA A 93 30.71 6.20 -15.85
N GLN A 94 31.92 6.74 -15.95
CA GLN A 94 32.82 6.57 -17.10
C GLN A 94 33.90 5.53 -16.83
N THR A 95 34.12 5.20 -15.55
CA THR A 95 35.12 4.23 -15.11
C THR A 95 34.50 3.19 -14.17
N ASN A 96 35.13 2.02 -14.05
CA ASN A 96 34.71 1.01 -13.07
C ASN A 96 34.78 1.53 -11.64
N GLN A 97 35.75 2.40 -11.34
CA GLN A 97 35.86 3.02 -10.02
C GLN A 97 34.64 3.91 -9.73
N GLU A 98 34.22 4.75 -10.69
CA GLU A 98 33.00 5.54 -10.55
C GLU A 98 31.73 4.66 -10.51
N LEU A 99 31.76 3.50 -11.14
CA LEU A 99 30.62 2.59 -11.20
C LEU A 99 30.39 1.89 -9.86
N PHE A 100 31.44 1.41 -9.19
CA PHE A 100 31.31 0.60 -7.97
C PHE A 100 31.57 1.39 -6.68
N GLU A 101 32.56 2.29 -6.70
CA GLU A 101 33.09 2.90 -5.49
C GLU A 101 32.50 4.27 -5.17
N VAL A 102 31.65 4.81 -6.06
CA VAL A 102 31.03 6.13 -5.91
C VAL A 102 29.53 5.98 -5.71
N TYR A 103 29.01 6.69 -4.71
CA TYR A 103 27.60 6.68 -4.37
C TYR A 103 26.77 7.33 -5.49
N ASP A 104 25.69 6.65 -5.90
CA ASP A 104 24.76 7.18 -6.90
C ASP A 104 23.81 8.21 -6.29
N VAL A 105 24.18 9.48 -6.42
CA VAL A 105 23.41 10.64 -5.94
C VAL A 105 22.08 10.86 -6.66
N ALA A 106 21.81 10.14 -7.76
CA ALA A 106 20.52 10.22 -8.42
C ALA A 106 19.41 9.63 -7.55
N LEU A 107 19.69 8.57 -6.77
CA LEU A 107 18.68 7.87 -5.98
C LEU A 107 17.91 8.81 -5.01
N PRO A 108 18.58 9.59 -4.13
CA PRO A 108 17.89 10.56 -3.26
C PRO A 108 16.98 11.54 -4.02
N SER A 109 17.43 12.06 -5.16
CA SER A 109 16.68 13.03 -5.97
C SER A 109 15.43 12.42 -6.61
N LEU A 110 15.53 11.16 -7.04
CA LEU A 110 14.41 10.42 -7.63
C LEU A 110 13.31 10.14 -6.60
N VAL A 111 13.68 9.64 -5.41
CA VAL A 111 12.69 9.37 -4.36
C VAL A 111 12.04 10.65 -3.83
N GLN A 112 12.79 11.76 -3.78
CA GLN A 112 12.24 13.07 -3.44
C GLN A 112 11.21 13.54 -4.48
N THR A 113 11.54 13.39 -5.76
CA THR A 113 10.62 13.74 -6.87
C THR A 113 9.37 12.87 -6.83
N ALA A 114 9.51 11.56 -6.60
CA ALA A 114 8.38 10.64 -6.49
C ALA A 114 7.46 11.02 -5.32
N ASN A 115 8.04 11.32 -4.15
CA ASN A 115 7.29 11.76 -2.97
C ASN A 115 6.55 13.09 -3.23
N GLY A 116 7.19 14.05 -3.91
CA GLY A 116 6.54 15.30 -4.35
C GLY A 116 5.33 15.07 -5.27
N ASN A 117 5.28 13.94 -5.97
CA ASN A 117 4.16 13.52 -6.82
C ASN A 117 3.21 12.52 -6.12
N GLY A 118 3.29 12.41 -4.79
CA GLY A 118 2.42 11.57 -3.98
C GLY A 118 2.79 10.08 -3.96
N VAL A 119 3.95 9.69 -4.49
CA VAL A 119 4.42 8.30 -4.50
C VAL A 119 5.49 8.13 -3.41
N LYS A 120 5.10 7.55 -2.28
CA LYS A 120 6.03 7.28 -1.16
C LYS A 120 6.99 6.14 -1.50
N THR A 121 8.21 6.23 -0.97
CA THR A 121 9.23 5.18 -1.11
C THR A 121 9.61 4.62 0.25
N TYR A 122 9.29 3.36 0.50
CA TYR A 122 9.69 2.61 1.68
C TYR A 122 11.03 1.93 1.43
N VAL A 123 11.96 2.04 2.37
CA VAL A 123 13.31 1.49 2.23
C VAL A 123 13.51 0.40 3.26
N VAL A 124 13.94 -0.77 2.79
CA VAL A 124 14.32 -1.92 3.61
C VAL A 124 15.77 -2.27 3.28
N GLY A 125 16.62 -2.15 4.29
CA GLY A 125 18.01 -2.56 4.26
C GLY A 125 18.16 -3.99 4.79
N ILE A 126 19.00 -4.81 4.16
CA ILE A 126 19.37 -6.13 4.65
C ILE A 126 20.80 -6.05 5.16
N ASP A 127 20.99 -6.33 6.45
CA ASP A 127 22.30 -6.37 7.10
C ASP A 127 23.14 -5.08 6.90
N ILE A 128 22.48 -3.92 6.99
CA ILE A 128 23.14 -2.63 6.72
C ILE A 128 23.94 -2.18 7.95
N VAL A 129 25.25 -2.09 7.79
CA VAL A 129 26.16 -1.61 8.83
C VAL A 129 26.10 -0.09 9.00
N ASN A 130 26.10 0.37 10.26
CA ASN A 130 26.13 1.79 10.60
C ASN A 130 27.56 2.27 10.88
N MET A 131 28.39 2.26 9.83
CA MET A 131 29.75 2.78 9.88
C MET A 131 30.17 3.28 8.50
N VAL A 132 31.23 4.08 8.46
CA VAL A 132 31.81 4.51 7.19
C VAL A 132 32.49 3.30 6.53
N THR A 133 32.05 2.96 5.32
CA THR A 133 32.68 1.94 4.46
C THR A 133 33.83 2.58 3.68
N ASN A 134 34.98 1.90 3.65
CA ASN A 134 36.15 2.31 2.88
C ASN A 134 37.04 1.08 2.65
N ASP A 135 36.53 0.12 1.88
CA ASP A 135 37.14 -1.16 1.56
C ASP A 135 37.95 -1.12 0.24
N GLY A 136 37.97 0.02 -0.45
CA GLY A 136 38.87 0.30 -1.56
C GLY A 136 38.31 -0.13 -2.91
N ILE A 137 38.37 -1.42 -3.24
CA ILE A 137 37.66 -1.95 -4.42
C ILE A 137 36.66 -2.98 -3.91
N GLY A 138 35.41 -2.55 -3.80
CA GLY A 138 34.33 -3.26 -3.12
C GLY A 138 33.04 -3.30 -3.95
N GLY A 139 32.00 -3.92 -3.39
CA GLY A 139 30.65 -3.86 -3.96
C GLY A 139 29.88 -2.61 -3.50
N ASP A 140 30.34 -1.94 -2.45
CA ASP A 140 29.74 -0.75 -1.85
C ASP A 140 30.58 0.51 -2.15
N PRO A 141 29.94 1.69 -2.25
CA PRO A 141 30.67 2.94 -2.32
C PRO A 141 31.59 3.19 -1.13
N ASN A 142 32.75 3.79 -1.42
CA ASN A 142 33.72 4.20 -0.42
C ASN A 142 33.37 5.56 0.21
N ASN A 143 33.87 5.78 1.42
CA ASN A 143 33.79 7.02 2.19
C ASN A 143 32.35 7.50 2.48
N ILE A 144 31.39 6.57 2.54
CA ILE A 144 30.02 6.83 2.96
C ILE A 144 29.63 5.94 4.13
N ASN A 145 28.57 6.31 4.83
CA ASN A 145 27.90 5.41 5.76
C ASN A 145 26.59 4.92 5.11
N PRO A 146 26.49 3.63 4.71
CA PRO A 146 25.31 3.07 4.05
C PRO A 146 24.02 3.27 4.87
N PHE A 147 24.08 3.07 6.19
CA PHE A 147 22.94 3.28 7.09
C PHE A 147 22.43 4.72 7.03
N GLN A 148 23.33 5.70 7.02
CA GLN A 148 22.95 7.12 6.90
C GLN A 148 22.35 7.42 5.53
N LYS A 149 22.90 6.82 4.46
CA LYS A 149 22.39 7.01 3.09
C LYS A 149 21.02 6.40 2.87
N LEU A 150 20.74 5.21 3.39
CA LEU A 150 19.41 4.64 3.30
C LEU A 150 18.37 5.39 4.15
N ASN A 151 18.77 5.93 5.31
CA ASN A 151 17.90 6.83 6.07
C ASN A 151 17.60 8.11 5.30
N GLU A 152 18.60 8.73 4.66
CA GLU A 152 18.39 9.90 3.80
C GLU A 152 17.37 9.61 2.68
N VAL A 153 17.49 8.45 2.02
CA VAL A 153 16.54 8.01 0.98
C VAL A 153 15.13 7.82 1.54
N ALA A 154 14.97 7.20 2.72
CA ALA A 154 13.66 7.03 3.36
C ALA A 154 13.02 8.37 3.79
N GLN A 155 13.83 9.32 4.27
CA GLN A 155 13.35 10.66 4.65
C GLN A 155 12.84 11.42 3.44
N LEU A 156 13.64 11.47 2.37
CA LEU A 156 13.29 12.13 1.11
C LEU A 156 12.11 11.43 0.42
N GLY A 157 12.03 10.10 0.53
CA GLY A 157 10.94 9.26 0.06
C GLY A 157 9.64 9.38 0.85
N GLY A 158 9.61 10.15 1.94
CA GLY A 158 8.40 10.49 2.70
C GLY A 158 7.97 9.47 3.75
N THR A 159 8.85 8.53 4.14
CA THR A 159 8.54 7.48 5.13
C THR A 159 9.34 7.62 6.43
N GLY A 160 10.29 8.56 6.48
CA GLY A 160 11.06 8.83 7.69
C GLY A 160 12.32 7.98 7.74
N SER A 161 12.31 6.85 8.44
CA SER A 161 13.50 5.98 8.55
C SER A 161 13.37 4.74 7.70
N PHE A 162 14.51 4.15 7.31
CA PHE A 162 14.51 2.84 6.66
C PHE A 162 14.38 1.72 7.70
N PHE A 163 13.89 0.56 7.28
CA PHE A 163 13.86 -0.65 8.09
C PHE A 163 15.15 -1.42 7.89
N ASN A 164 15.97 -1.59 8.93
CA ASN A 164 17.13 -2.47 8.84
C ASN A 164 16.73 -3.86 9.32
N SER A 165 16.94 -4.86 8.48
CA SER A 165 16.58 -6.25 8.72
C SER A 165 17.84 -7.09 8.79
N GLN A 166 18.05 -7.78 9.92
CA GLN A 166 19.17 -8.70 10.11
C GLN A 166 18.75 -10.17 9.92
N ASP A 167 17.46 -10.46 9.83
CA ASP A 167 16.95 -11.80 9.56
C ASP A 167 15.64 -11.80 8.74
N GLN A 168 15.18 -12.99 8.35
CA GLN A 168 13.97 -13.17 7.53
C GLN A 168 12.67 -12.77 8.25
N ALA A 169 12.62 -12.89 9.58
CA ALA A 169 11.43 -12.53 10.35
C ALA A 169 11.29 -11.01 10.47
N GLU A 170 12.41 -10.30 10.66
CA GLU A 170 12.47 -8.84 10.63
C GLU A 170 12.09 -8.28 9.25
N LEU A 171 12.51 -8.94 8.16
CA LEU A 171 12.14 -8.54 6.80
C LEU A 171 10.64 -8.67 6.55
N ALA A 172 10.03 -9.78 7.01
CA ALA A 172 8.59 -9.98 6.93
C ALA A 172 7.83 -8.91 7.74
N ALA A 173 8.26 -8.63 8.97
CA ALA A 173 7.66 -7.61 9.81
C ALA A 173 7.79 -6.19 9.21
N ALA A 174 8.93 -5.88 8.59
CA ALA A 174 9.14 -4.62 7.88
C ALA A 174 8.18 -4.49 6.68
N LEU A 175 8.01 -5.56 5.89
CA LEU A 175 7.06 -5.56 4.77
C LEU A 175 5.61 -5.44 5.24
N ASP A 176 5.23 -6.09 6.33
CA ASP A 176 3.89 -5.95 6.93
C ASP A 176 3.62 -4.52 7.41
N ALA A 177 4.61 -3.88 8.07
CA ALA A 177 4.52 -2.48 8.48
C ALA A 177 4.34 -1.53 7.28
N VAL A 178 5.00 -1.82 6.15
CA VAL A 178 4.81 -1.08 4.90
C VAL A 178 3.39 -1.27 4.37
N ILE A 179 2.90 -2.51 4.31
CA ILE A 179 1.56 -2.84 3.83
C ILE A 179 0.49 -2.13 4.67
N ASP A 180 0.59 -2.16 6.00
CA ASP A 180 -0.38 -1.50 6.89
C ASP A 180 -0.38 0.03 6.77
N SER A 181 0.74 0.60 6.34
CA SER A 181 0.86 2.05 6.10
C SER A 181 0.26 2.49 4.75
N VAL A 182 0.09 1.58 3.78
CA VAL A 182 -0.53 1.88 2.47
C VAL A 182 -2.01 1.49 2.40
N LYS A 183 -2.51 0.66 3.33
CA LYS A 183 -3.95 0.36 3.43
C LYS A 183 -4.75 1.63 3.71
N THR A 184 -5.72 1.93 2.85
CA THR A 184 -6.60 3.10 2.99
C THR A 184 -7.74 2.80 3.98
N CYS A 185 -8.20 3.82 4.70
CA CYS A 185 -9.44 3.76 5.49
C CYS A 185 -10.67 4.16 4.68
N VAL A 186 -10.49 4.45 3.39
CA VAL A 186 -11.52 4.98 2.50
C VAL A 186 -12.01 3.85 1.61
N ILE A 187 -13.33 3.64 1.63
CA ILE A 187 -14.02 2.62 0.84
C ILE A 187 -14.88 3.37 -0.19
N PRO A 188 -14.58 3.27 -1.50
CA PRO A 188 -15.50 3.73 -2.53
C PRO A 188 -16.76 2.85 -2.54
N LEU A 189 -17.92 3.48 -2.70
CA LEU A 189 -19.21 2.82 -2.81
C LEU A 189 -19.55 2.59 -4.28
N ASP A 190 -19.91 1.36 -4.63
CA ASP A 190 -20.25 1.01 -6.01
C ASP A 190 -21.52 1.73 -6.50
N GLU A 191 -22.45 2.04 -5.58
CA GLU A 191 -23.68 2.78 -5.83
C GLU A 191 -23.94 3.78 -4.70
N GLU A 192 -24.43 4.97 -5.06
CA GLU A 192 -24.79 6.01 -4.09
C GLU A 192 -26.06 5.59 -3.31
N PRO A 193 -26.05 5.63 -1.96
CA PRO A 193 -27.23 5.32 -1.15
C PRO A 193 -28.35 6.32 -1.40
N VAL A 194 -29.53 5.81 -1.79
CA VAL A 194 -30.76 6.61 -1.96
C VAL A 194 -31.17 7.30 -0.64
N PHE A 195 -30.89 6.66 0.49
CA PHE A 195 -31.14 7.21 1.83
C PHE A 195 -29.83 7.20 2.66
N PRO A 196 -28.96 8.20 2.49
CA PRO A 196 -27.62 8.23 3.10
C PRO A 196 -27.62 8.16 4.63
N ASN A 197 -28.71 8.56 5.28
CA ASN A 197 -28.87 8.54 6.74
C ASN A 197 -29.17 7.17 7.32
N PHE A 198 -29.54 6.19 6.48
CA PHE A 198 -29.86 4.82 6.90
C PHE A 198 -28.79 3.81 6.44
N THR A 199 -27.64 4.31 6.02
CA THR A 199 -26.49 3.46 5.69
C THR A 199 -25.90 2.90 6.98
N LYS A 200 -25.60 1.61 6.97
CA LYS A 200 -24.94 0.90 8.06
C LYS A 200 -23.65 0.29 7.55
N VAL A 201 -22.61 0.34 8.37
CA VAL A 201 -21.28 -0.16 8.01
C VAL A 201 -20.86 -1.22 9.01
N PHE A 202 -20.46 -2.37 8.49
CA PHE A 202 -20.02 -3.51 9.28
C PHE A 202 -18.60 -3.89 8.90
N VAL A 203 -17.75 -4.13 9.90
CA VAL A 203 -16.40 -4.68 9.70
C VAL A 203 -16.28 -5.92 10.57
N SER A 204 -15.95 -7.07 9.97
CA SER A 204 -15.95 -8.37 10.65
C SER A 204 -17.25 -8.70 11.39
N GLY A 205 -18.40 -8.24 10.87
CA GLY A 205 -19.72 -8.42 11.47
C GLY A 205 -20.05 -7.48 12.64
N THR A 206 -19.16 -6.57 13.02
CA THR A 206 -19.41 -5.51 14.02
C THR A 206 -19.93 -4.26 13.33
N GLU A 207 -21.09 -3.75 13.76
CA GLU A 207 -21.64 -2.46 13.29
C GLU A 207 -20.83 -1.29 13.85
N TRP A 208 -20.38 -0.40 12.97
CA TRP A 208 -19.70 0.84 13.34
C TRP A 208 -20.64 2.04 13.18
N PRO A 209 -20.70 2.95 14.18
CA PRO A 209 -21.60 4.08 14.13
C PRO A 209 -21.13 5.11 13.10
N LYS A 210 -22.08 5.83 12.50
CA LYS A 210 -21.78 7.05 11.75
C LYS A 210 -21.39 8.15 12.75
N VAL A 211 -20.21 8.72 12.58
CA VAL A 211 -19.67 9.75 13.46
C VAL A 211 -19.71 11.12 12.78
N MET A 212 -19.40 12.18 13.53
CA MET A 212 -19.32 13.54 12.97
C MET A 212 -17.91 13.92 12.55
N ASN A 213 -16.89 13.37 13.23
CA ASN A 213 -15.49 13.71 12.97
C ASN A 213 -14.55 12.52 13.16
N CYS A 214 -13.81 12.17 12.11
CA CYS A 214 -12.78 11.12 12.19
C CYS A 214 -11.56 11.46 13.06
N GLY A 215 -11.40 12.71 13.51
CA GLY A 215 -10.25 13.13 14.33
C GLY A 215 -10.33 12.74 15.80
N SER A 216 -11.53 12.41 16.31
CA SER A 216 -11.76 12.14 17.74
C SER A 216 -12.71 10.99 18.03
N GLU A 217 -13.32 10.40 17.01
CA GLU A 217 -14.35 9.38 17.17
C GLU A 217 -14.00 8.12 16.36
N ASP A 218 -14.39 6.97 16.90
CA ASP A 218 -14.31 5.68 16.21
C ASP A 218 -15.63 5.39 15.49
N GLY A 219 -15.58 5.11 14.19
CA GLY A 219 -16.79 4.91 13.40
C GLY A 219 -16.56 5.17 11.92
N TRP A 220 -17.52 5.81 11.25
CA TRP A 220 -17.37 6.17 9.84
C TRP A 220 -18.05 7.49 9.48
N VAL A 221 -17.55 8.12 8.42
CA VAL A 221 -18.14 9.33 7.80
C VAL A 221 -18.24 9.16 6.30
N TYR A 222 -19.08 9.95 5.64
CA TYR A 222 -18.97 10.13 4.19
C TYR A 222 -17.78 11.04 3.88
N VAL A 223 -17.00 10.68 2.87
CA VAL A 223 -15.93 11.54 2.35
C VAL A 223 -16.52 12.86 1.83
N ASN A 224 -17.67 12.76 1.16
CA ASN A 224 -18.45 13.87 0.65
C ASN A 224 -19.75 14.01 1.46
N PRO A 225 -19.77 14.74 2.58
CA PRO A 225 -20.93 14.81 3.48
C PRO A 225 -22.14 15.52 2.88
N MET A 226 -21.98 16.26 1.77
CA MET A 226 -23.05 16.93 1.03
C MET A 226 -23.39 16.24 -0.31
N GLY A 227 -22.82 15.06 -0.55
CA GLY A 227 -22.95 14.35 -1.82
C GLY A 227 -21.90 14.75 -2.87
N PRO A 228 -21.66 13.92 -3.91
CA PRO A 228 -22.24 12.58 -4.07
C PRO A 228 -21.76 11.63 -2.96
N TYR A 229 -22.65 10.79 -2.43
CA TYR A 229 -22.31 9.85 -1.34
C TYR A 229 -21.63 8.59 -1.91
N ASP A 230 -20.50 8.80 -2.58
CA ASP A 230 -19.77 7.80 -3.37
C ASP A 230 -18.60 7.15 -2.63
N ALA A 231 -18.28 7.61 -1.42
CA ALA A 231 -17.24 7.02 -0.59
C ALA A 231 -17.48 7.26 0.90
N ILE A 232 -17.05 6.30 1.71
CA ILE A 232 -17.00 6.40 3.17
C ILE A 232 -15.56 6.33 3.66
N GLN A 233 -15.27 7.01 4.76
CA GLN A 233 -14.02 6.92 5.49
C GLN A 233 -14.30 6.30 6.87
N LEU A 234 -13.61 5.20 7.18
CA LEU A 234 -13.58 4.65 8.53
C LEU A 234 -12.61 5.44 9.41
N CYS A 235 -13.00 5.67 10.65
CA CYS A 235 -12.30 6.48 11.63
C CYS A 235 -11.79 5.63 12.79
N GLY A 236 -10.59 5.92 13.27
CA GLY A 236 -9.99 5.30 14.45
C GLY A 236 -10.05 3.76 14.42
N ALA A 237 -10.59 3.16 15.48
CA ALA A 237 -10.67 1.71 15.64
C ALA A 237 -11.45 1.00 14.50
N ALA A 238 -12.37 1.69 13.82
CA ALA A 238 -13.08 1.14 12.66
C ALA A 238 -12.13 0.94 11.47
N CYS A 239 -11.20 1.89 11.25
CA CYS A 239 -10.19 1.74 10.21
C CYS A 239 -9.21 0.62 10.56
N ASP A 240 -8.78 0.53 11.82
CA ASP A 240 -7.87 -0.54 12.25
C ASP A 240 -8.52 -1.92 12.05
N ALA A 241 -9.82 -2.04 12.36
CA ALA A 241 -10.58 -3.25 12.08
C ALA A 241 -10.62 -3.57 10.58
N LEU A 242 -10.81 -2.57 9.71
CA LEU A 242 -10.78 -2.78 8.26
C LEU A 242 -9.40 -3.23 7.77
N LYS A 243 -8.34 -2.64 8.30
CA LYS A 243 -6.96 -3.01 7.94
C LYS A 243 -6.64 -4.46 8.29
N GLN A 244 -7.26 -4.99 9.33
CA GLN A 244 -7.14 -6.40 9.73
C GLN A 244 -8.08 -7.33 8.96
N ALA A 245 -9.32 -6.90 8.72
CA ALA A 245 -10.36 -7.72 8.08
C ALA A 245 -10.25 -7.77 6.56
N GLU A 246 -9.62 -6.76 5.94
CA GLU A 246 -9.50 -6.52 4.50
C GLU A 246 -10.85 -6.35 3.75
N GLN A 247 -11.96 -6.37 4.47
CA GLN A 247 -13.32 -6.26 3.95
C GLN A 247 -14.24 -5.52 4.93
N ALA A 248 -15.17 -4.73 4.39
CA ALA A 248 -16.33 -4.22 5.10
C ALA A 248 -17.59 -4.49 4.28
N ASP A 249 -18.72 -4.60 4.98
CA ASP A 249 -20.05 -4.69 4.37
C ASP A 249 -20.79 -3.37 4.62
N VAL A 250 -21.26 -2.74 3.54
CA VAL A 250 -22.05 -1.50 3.60
C VAL A 250 -23.48 -1.83 3.18
N GLU A 251 -24.42 -1.61 4.10
CA GLU A 251 -25.84 -1.89 3.87
C GLU A 251 -26.66 -0.61 3.76
N TYR A 252 -27.54 -0.55 2.76
CA TYR A 252 -28.46 0.56 2.54
C TYR A 252 -29.85 0.18 3.03
N HIS A 253 -30.32 0.83 4.09
CA HIS A 253 -31.66 0.62 4.63
C HIS A 253 -32.61 1.73 4.17
N CYS A 254 -33.92 1.43 4.17
CA CYS A 254 -34.99 2.39 3.89
C CYS A 254 -35.83 2.60 5.15
N ASP A 255 -36.38 3.80 5.33
CA ASP A 255 -37.42 4.05 6.33
C ASP A 255 -38.76 3.50 5.84
N PRO A 256 -39.43 2.60 6.59
CA PRO A 256 -40.77 2.13 6.21
C PRO A 256 -41.86 3.20 6.29
N GLY A 257 -41.63 4.34 6.95
CA GLY A 257 -42.60 5.43 7.09
C GLY A 257 -43.74 5.15 8.07
#